data_AF-A0A2A5WIP0-F1
#
_entry.id   AF-A0A2A5WIP0-F1
#
_cell.length_a   1.000
_cell.length_b   1.000
_cell.length_c   1.000
_cell.angle_alpha   90.00
_cell.angle_beta   90.00
_cell.angle_gamma   90.00
#
_symmetry.space_group_name_H-M   'P 1'
#
loop_
_entity.id
_entity.type
_entity.pdbx_description
1 polymer ?
#
loop_
_entity_poly.entity_id
_entity_poly.type
_entity_poly.pdbx_seq_one_letter_code
_entity_poly.pdbx_strand_id
1 'polypeptide(L)' 'MVPVICVDGPSGSGKGTLAQRLASHLGFHLLDSGALYRIVGVAALDQGVAWDD' A
#
# COMPACT_ATOMS: atom_id res chain seq x y z
N MET A 1 -1.98 -8.95 -22.51
CA MET A 1 -2.45 -8.28 -21.28
C MET A 1 -1.45 -8.60 -20.17
N VAL A 2 -1.06 -7.62 -19.35
CA VAL A 2 -0.11 -7.87 -18.24
C VAL A 2 -0.89 -8.39 -17.02
N PRO A 3 -0.48 -9.51 -16.37
CA PRO A 3 -1.15 -10.03 -15.18
C PRO A 3 -1.05 -9.06 -13.98
N VAL A 4 -2.14 -8.92 -13.22
CA VAL A 4 -2.20 -8.10 -12.01
C VAL A 4 -2.85 -8.91 -10.88
N ILE A 5 -2.30 -8.83 -9.67
CA ILE A 5 -2.81 -9.51 -8.48
C ILE A 5 -3.10 -8.47 -7.39
N CYS A 6 -4.33 -8.46 -6.88
CA CYS A 6 -4.74 -7.64 -5.74
C CYS A 6 -4.74 -8.48 -4.46
N VAL A 7 -4.25 -7.91 -3.35
CA VAL A 7 -4.18 -8.59 -2.04
C VAL A 7 -4.87 -7.72 -0.98
N ASP A 8 -6.12 -8.06 -0.67
CA ASP A 8 -7.00 -7.28 0.21
C ASP A 8 -7.35 -8.00 1.52
N GLY A 9 -7.83 -7.23 2.51
CA GLY A 9 -8.25 -7.74 3.83
C GLY A 9 -7.99 -6.76 4.98
N PRO A 10 -8.45 -7.10 6.21
CA PRO A 10 -8.48 -6.18 7.36
C PRO A 10 -7.08 -5.84 7.89
N SER A 11 -6.92 -4.72 8.61
CA SER A 11 -5.64 -4.35 9.22
C SER A 11 -5.07 -5.47 10.09
N GLY A 12 -3.75 -5.63 10.11
CA GLY A 12 -3.07 -6.68 10.89
C GLY A 12 -3.11 -8.10 10.31
N SER A 13 -3.82 -8.36 9.20
CA SER A 13 -3.91 -9.72 8.62
C SER A 13 -2.67 -10.23 7.88
N GLY A 14 -1.55 -9.49 7.88
CA GLY A 14 -0.29 -9.92 7.24
C GLY A 14 -0.20 -9.72 5.72
N LYS A 15 -1.13 -8.99 5.10
CA LYS A 15 -1.18 -8.75 3.63
C LYS A 15 0.10 -8.18 3.05
N GLY A 16 0.71 -7.19 3.69
CA GLY A 16 1.95 -6.59 3.21
C GLY A 16 3.08 -7.62 3.11
N THR A 17 3.23 -8.44 4.15
CA THR A 17 4.18 -9.56 4.19
C THR A 17 3.89 -10.59 3.11
N LEU A 18 2.62 -10.97 2.93
CA LEU A 18 2.22 -11.91 1.87
C LEU A 18 2.49 -11.34 0.48
N ALA A 19 2.08 -10.10 0.20
CA ALA A 19 2.25 -9.45 -1.09
C ALA A 19 3.72 -9.33 -1.46
N GLN A 20 4.58 -8.99 -0.50
CA GLN A 20 6.02 -8.90 -0.72
C GLN A 20 6.65 -10.27 -1.02
N ARG A 21 6.25 -11.33 -0.31
CA ARG A 21 6.71 -12.69 -0.60
C ARG A 21 6.20 -13.19 -1.96
N LEU A 22 4.95 -12.88 -2.30
CA LEU A 22 4.34 -13.26 -3.57
C LEU A 22 5.04 -12.57 -4.75
N ALA A 23 5.31 -11.27 -4.63
CA ALA A 23 6.02 -10.50 -5.64
C ALA A 23 7.43 -11.06 -5.88
N SER A 24 8.19 -11.34 -4.83
CA SER A 24 9.52 -11.97 -4.95
C SER A 24 9.46 -13.38 -5.55
N HIS A 25 8.46 -14.17 -5.19
CA HIS A 25 8.30 -15.54 -5.71
C HIS A 25 7.94 -15.58 -7.20
N LEU A 26 7.10 -14.65 -7.65
CA LEU A 26 6.61 -14.59 -9.04
C LEU A 26 7.45 -13.68 -9.95
N GLY A 27 8.41 -12.92 -9.39
CA GLY A 27 9.17 -11.92 -10.12
C GLY A 27 8.35 -10.68 -10.49
N PHE A 28 7.33 -10.34 -9.71
CA PHE A 28 6.44 -9.21 -9.96
C PHE A 28 6.96 -7.96 -9.25
N HIS A 29 6.62 -6.79 -9.78
CA HIS A 29 6.76 -5.54 -9.04
C HIS A 29 5.69 -5.45 -7.94
N LEU A 30 6.07 -4.91 -6.78
CA LEU A 30 5.17 -4.68 -5.65
C LEU A 30 4.74 -3.21 -5.60
N LEU A 31 3.43 -2.98 -5.50
CA LEU A 31 2.85 -1.67 -5.22
C LEU A 31 2.19 -1.70 -3.83
N ASP A 32 2.81 -1.06 -2.82
CA ASP A 32 2.24 -0.95 -1.47
C ASP A 32 1.35 0.29 -1.36
N SER A 33 0.04 0.10 -1.58
CA SER A 33 -0.95 1.16 -1.44
C SER A 33 -1.01 1.73 -0.02
N GLY A 34 -0.75 0.91 1.01
CA GLY A 34 -0.74 1.36 2.40
C GLY A 34 0.40 2.35 2.68
N ALA A 35 1.56 2.14 2.07
CA ALA A 35 2.68 3.08 2.16
C ALA A 35 2.35 4.42 1.49
N LEU A 36 1.68 4.38 0.33
CA LEU A 36 1.23 5.59 -0.37
C LEU A 36 0.25 6.40 0.48
N TYR A 37 -0.75 5.76 1.10
CA TYR A 37 -1.66 6.50 1.99
C TYR A 37 -0.96 7.08 3.22
N ARG A 38 0.00 6.36 3.81
CA ARG A 38 0.76 6.87 4.97
C ARG A 38 1.62 8.07 4.60
N ILE A 39 2.34 8.03 3.48
CA ILE A 39 3.19 9.16 3.07
C ILE A 39 2.36 10.38 2.68
N VAL A 40 1.20 10.17 2.04
CA VAL A 40 0.25 11.25 1.76
C VAL A 40 -0.28 11.85 3.06
N GLY A 41 -0.63 11.04 4.05
CA GLY A 41 -1.06 11.53 5.36
C GLY A 41 0.01 12.36 6.08
N VAL A 42 1.28 11.94 6.02
CA VAL A 42 2.41 12.72 6.54
C VAL A 42 2.55 14.05 5.78
N ALA A 43 2.51 14.03 4.45
CA ALA A 43 2.60 15.24 3.66
C ALA A 43 1.46 16.23 3.95
N ALA A 44 0.24 15.73 4.17
CA ALA A 44 -0.90 16.55 4.55
C ALA A 44 -0.72 17.21 5.93
N LEU A 45 -0.20 16.45 6.91
CA LEU A 45 0.18 16.98 8.23
C LEU A 45 1.24 18.09 8.12
N ASP A 46 2.29 17.85 7.34
CA ASP A 46 3.41 18.79 7.17
C ASP A 46 2.97 20.09 6.48
N GLN A 47 2.02 20.01 5.55
CA GLN A 47 1.47 21.17 4.84
C GLN A 47 0.32 21.87 5.59
N GLY A 48 -0.05 21.38 6.78
CA GLY A 48 -1.16 21.93 7.55
C GLY A 48 -2.49 21.88 6.78
N VAL A 49 -2.69 20.84 5.97
CA VAL A 49 -3.94 20.64 5.23
C VAL A 49 -5.07 20.52 6.24
N ALA A 50 -6.12 21.32 6.03
CA ALA A 50 -7.35 21.29 6.82
C ALA A 50 -7.91 19.86 6.87
N TRP A 51 -8.31 19.43 8.06
CA TRP A 51 -8.89 18.09 8.31
C TRP A 51 -10.41 18.11 8.15
N ASP A 52 -10.94 19.32 8.00
CA ASP A 52 -12.30 19.74 7.86
C ASP A 52 -12.64 19.93 6.38
N ASP A 53 -13.87 19.52 6.03
CA ASP A 53 -14.54 19.88 4.77
C ASP A 53 -15.09 21.31 4.86
#